data_AF-A0A959DQL4-F1
#
_entry.id   AF-A0A959DQL4-F1
#
_cell.length_a   1.000
_cell.length_b   1.000
_cell.length_c   1.000
_cell.angle_alpha   90.00
_cell.angle_beta   90.00
_cell.angle_gamma   90.00
#
_symmetry.space_group_name_H-M   'P 1'
#
loop_
_entity.id
_entity.type
_entity.pdbx_description
1 polymer ?
#
loop_
_entity_poly.entity_id
_entity_poly.type
_entity_poly.pdbx_seq_one_letter_code
_entity_poly.pdbx_strand_id
1 'polypeptide(L)'
;MRIIYGLMIKNNRVQANYLIAWTFLLIILLPGSAITQVELIPNLWKEALQQTYLLRNEGGLIPIKHLESTRIRYFSLGLDDQVVKDYLSRYTLIENGPDASTPYPAVKAKDVFERTWAQTVQIMAININTLDETSLEHIRQLALKGPTILLAFGSAAAWTGKQLPEAVAAVIWTPGDLPEQQAVAAQLVFGGVSVENELGFDLNDAFKAGTGLNSGPVIRLGYAPPAYVQMDRTMLVDSIQSIARQSIDAHAFPGMQVLVAKDGYVVYHEAFGHQTYTESTPLSRNDIYDFASVTKVTAGLPCLMQFHDQGRLPLDAPLQDFWPSLKRSNKGDIPLREVLAHNARLIPYITFWQKAKKKNGSWRAHTFKQDSSSRYNIWITDSLWLYKNYQKQIVKAIKKSEFNPKPGYVYSGLLFLMIPEFVKRMTGLPFDEYVRKTFYRPLGAYTLTHRPYEYFPLDRIVPTENDTFFRHEQVHGSVHDENAAMMGGVSSNAGLFGNANDLAKLAEMYLQFGTYGGQRFISDSTFQEFTRCQYCNEGNRRGLGFDKPLIEYDPKTSSVSEEASPASFGHSGYTGTFFWVDPDYHLVYIFFSNRVYPTRLSTGIYNLNVRPRIQDAIYKSFIHKL
;
A
#
# COMPACT_ATOMS: atom_id res chain seq x y z
N MET A 1 -64.61 -5.73 7.46
CA MET A 1 -65.96 -5.16 7.60
C MET A 1 -66.62 -5.79 8.82
N ARG A 2 -66.92 -4.97 9.84
CA ARG A 2 -67.79 -5.27 11.02
C ARG A 2 -67.38 -6.52 11.80
N ILE A 3 -66.56 -6.40 12.84
CA ILE A 3 -66.95 -6.13 14.24
C ILE A 3 -65.60 -5.91 14.97
N ILE A 4 -65.58 -5.14 16.06
CA ILE A 4 -64.38 -4.61 16.77
C ILE A 4 -63.89 -3.27 16.18
N TYR A 5 -64.81 -2.33 16.00
CA TYR A 5 -64.49 -0.88 15.85
C TYR A 5 -65.32 -0.03 16.83
N GLY A 6 -65.76 -0.61 17.94
CA GLY A 6 -66.60 0.06 18.90
C GLY A 6 -66.36 -0.47 20.29
N LEU A 7 -65.32 0.04 20.95
CA LEU A 7 -65.26 0.31 22.39
C LEU A 7 -63.85 0.77 22.75
N MET A 8 -63.75 2.08 23.03
CA MET A 8 -62.71 2.80 23.78
C MET A 8 -62.14 4.02 23.05
N ILE A 9 -63.02 4.98 22.79
CA ILE A 9 -62.67 6.40 22.95
C ILE A 9 -63.29 6.83 24.28
N LYS A 10 -62.49 6.91 25.34
CA LYS A 10 -62.67 7.84 26.47
C LYS A 10 -61.42 7.84 27.37
N ASN A 11 -60.88 9.05 27.54
CA ASN A 11 -59.92 9.51 28.55
C ASN A 11 -58.40 9.25 28.37
N ASN A 12 -57.82 10.18 27.61
CA ASN A 12 -56.71 11.09 27.98
C ASN A 12 -55.46 10.59 28.74
N ARG A 13 -54.32 10.91 28.09
CA ARG A 13 -52.99 11.24 28.62
C ARG A 13 -52.28 10.13 29.37
N VAL A 14 -51.45 9.37 28.63
CA VAL A 14 -50.09 8.86 29.01
C VAL A 14 -49.45 7.98 27.91
N GLN A 15 -50.16 7.58 26.85
CA GLN A 15 -49.62 6.58 25.88
C GLN A 15 -49.05 7.13 24.55
N ALA A 16 -48.39 8.28 24.53
CA ALA A 16 -47.67 8.75 23.33
C ALA A 16 -46.22 8.20 23.23
N ASN A 17 -45.61 7.77 24.34
CA ASN A 17 -44.23 7.28 24.35
C ASN A 17 -44.09 5.75 24.18
N TYR A 18 -45.20 5.02 24.06
CA TYR A 18 -45.19 3.57 23.88
C TYR A 18 -45.52 3.12 22.45
N LEU A 19 -45.99 4.01 21.56
CA LEU A 19 -46.36 3.61 20.20
C LEU A 19 -45.19 3.61 19.19
N ILE A 20 -44.11 4.35 19.48
CA ILE A 20 -42.88 4.38 18.64
C ILE A 20 -41.91 3.24 19.03
N ALA A 21 -41.95 2.79 20.28
CA ALA A 21 -41.13 1.67 20.75
C ALA A 21 -41.59 0.31 20.18
N TRP A 22 -42.87 0.18 19.81
CA TRP A 22 -43.42 -1.06 19.26
C TRP A 22 -43.26 -1.20 17.73
N THR A 23 -43.02 -0.10 17.00
CA THR A 23 -42.73 -0.18 15.56
C THR A 23 -41.29 -0.63 15.27
N PHE A 24 -40.35 -0.41 16.20
CA PHE A 24 -38.99 -0.92 16.11
C PHE A 24 -38.81 -2.34 16.66
N LEU A 25 -39.68 -2.81 17.57
CA LEU A 25 -39.56 -4.16 18.14
C LEU A 25 -40.16 -5.27 17.26
N LEU A 26 -41.03 -4.94 16.30
CA LEU A 26 -41.71 -5.91 15.45
C LEU A 26 -40.93 -6.32 14.19
N ILE A 27 -39.75 -5.74 13.95
CA ILE A 27 -38.81 -6.18 12.90
C ILE A 27 -37.89 -7.31 13.40
N ILE A 28 -37.87 -7.63 14.71
CA ILE A 28 -36.95 -8.63 15.28
C ILE A 28 -37.61 -10.01 15.53
N LEU A 29 -38.92 -10.18 15.32
CA LEU A 29 -39.61 -11.45 15.65
C LEU A 29 -40.56 -11.95 14.55
N LEU A 30 -40.10 -11.99 13.30
CA LEU A 30 -40.71 -12.79 12.24
C LEU A 30 -39.68 -13.76 11.65
N PRO A 31 -39.90 -15.10 11.72
CA PRO A 31 -39.05 -16.06 11.05
C PRO A 31 -39.41 -16.06 9.56
N GLY A 32 -38.72 -15.25 8.77
CA GLY A 32 -38.95 -15.21 7.32
C GLY A 32 -38.76 -13.84 6.67
N SER A 33 -37.58 -13.25 6.81
CA SER A 33 -36.98 -12.37 5.79
C SER A 33 -35.54 -12.13 6.22
N ALA A 34 -34.66 -13.04 5.79
CA ALA A 34 -33.23 -12.81 5.84
C ALA A 34 -32.87 -11.74 4.81
N ILE A 35 -33.20 -10.47 5.08
CA ILE A 35 -32.35 -9.38 4.60
C ILE A 35 -31.08 -9.53 5.43
N THR A 36 -30.19 -10.38 4.94
CA THR A 36 -28.91 -10.63 5.59
C THR A 36 -28.16 -9.29 5.69
N GLN A 37 -27.37 -9.08 6.74
CA GLN A 37 -26.46 -7.92 6.84
C GLN A 37 -25.59 -7.72 5.57
N VAL A 38 -25.48 -8.76 4.74
CA VAL A 38 -24.81 -8.80 3.44
C VAL A 38 -25.47 -7.89 2.39
N GLU A 39 -26.80 -7.68 2.43
CA GLU A 39 -27.51 -6.78 1.49
C GLU A 39 -27.59 -5.32 1.98
N LEU A 40 -27.41 -5.06 3.29
CA LEU A 40 -27.50 -3.71 3.87
C LEU A 40 -26.27 -2.85 3.60
N ILE A 41 -25.06 -3.40 3.73
CA ILE A 41 -23.78 -2.65 3.61
C ILE A 41 -23.57 -2.03 2.20
N PRO A 42 -23.85 -2.74 1.08
CA PRO A 42 -23.69 -2.15 -0.25
C PRO A 42 -24.65 -0.98 -0.50
N ASN A 43 -25.83 -1.02 0.11
CA ASN A 43 -26.83 0.04 0.02
C ASN A 43 -26.39 1.28 0.83
N LEU A 44 -25.88 1.09 2.05
CA LEU A 44 -25.36 2.19 2.88
C LEU A 44 -24.19 2.93 2.23
N TRP A 45 -23.30 2.22 1.52
CA TRP A 45 -22.19 2.88 0.81
C TRP A 45 -22.66 3.76 -0.35
N LYS A 46 -23.59 3.23 -1.16
CA LYS A 46 -24.17 3.98 -2.28
C LYS A 46 -24.98 5.18 -1.77
N GLU A 47 -25.75 4.99 -0.70
CA GLU A 47 -26.48 6.06 -0.03
C GLU A 47 -25.53 7.13 0.51
N ALA A 48 -24.42 6.75 1.15
CA ALA A 48 -23.41 7.70 1.63
C ALA A 48 -22.83 8.55 0.49
N LEU A 49 -22.53 7.95 -0.67
CA LEU A 49 -22.09 8.68 -1.87
C LEU A 49 -23.17 9.63 -2.39
N GLN A 50 -24.43 9.19 -2.47
CA GLN A 50 -25.56 9.99 -2.94
C GLN A 50 -25.99 11.10 -1.97
N GLN A 51 -25.58 11.00 -0.71
CA GLN A 51 -25.90 11.95 0.35
C GLN A 51 -24.69 12.77 0.82
N THR A 52 -23.54 12.69 0.12
CA THR A 52 -22.38 13.53 0.41
C THR A 52 -22.31 14.68 -0.57
N TYR A 53 -22.17 15.90 -0.05
CA TYR A 53 -22.19 17.13 -0.84
C TYR A 53 -20.87 17.89 -0.67
N LEU A 54 -20.27 18.32 -1.78
CA LEU A 54 -19.18 19.30 -1.75
C LEU A 54 -19.80 20.69 -1.89
N LEU A 55 -20.00 21.38 -0.77
CA LEU A 55 -20.72 22.66 -0.72
C LEU A 55 -19.84 23.86 -1.07
N ARG A 56 -18.53 23.75 -0.85
CA ARG A 56 -17.54 24.81 -1.14
C ARG A 56 -16.19 24.16 -1.46
N ASN A 57 -15.46 24.72 -2.43
CA ASN A 57 -14.11 24.27 -2.80
C ASN A 57 -13.26 25.41 -3.39
N GLU A 58 -12.97 26.43 -2.58
CA GLU A 58 -12.20 27.60 -2.99
C GLU A 58 -10.82 27.21 -3.53
N GLY A 59 -10.46 27.76 -4.69
CA GLY A 59 -9.19 27.48 -5.36
C GLY A 59 -8.98 26.03 -5.81
N GLY A 60 -10.00 25.18 -5.77
CA GLY A 60 -9.89 23.76 -6.13
C GLY A 60 -9.01 22.96 -5.17
N LEU A 61 -9.07 23.27 -3.87
CA LEU A 61 -8.30 22.60 -2.82
C LEU A 61 -8.53 21.08 -2.77
N ILE A 62 -9.77 20.64 -3.02
CA ILE A 62 -10.15 19.24 -3.14
C ILE A 62 -10.18 18.84 -4.64
N PRO A 63 -9.56 17.70 -5.03
CA PRO A 63 -8.75 16.83 -4.19
C PRO A 63 -7.33 17.37 -3.96
N ILE A 64 -6.74 17.07 -2.79
CA ILE A 64 -5.35 17.44 -2.50
C ILE A 64 -4.38 16.64 -3.38
N LYS A 65 -3.60 17.29 -4.25
CA LYS A 65 -2.72 16.61 -5.22
C LYS A 65 -1.27 16.39 -4.74
N HIS A 66 -0.59 17.45 -4.31
CA HIS A 66 0.85 17.43 -3.97
C HIS A 66 1.13 16.93 -2.55
N LEU A 67 0.91 15.64 -2.30
CA LEU A 67 1.05 15.03 -0.96
C LEU A 67 2.49 15.05 -0.43
N GLU A 68 3.47 15.06 -1.32
CA GLU A 68 4.90 15.12 -1.01
C GLU A 68 5.33 16.44 -0.36
N SER A 69 4.62 17.53 -0.65
CA SER A 69 4.94 18.88 -0.19
C SER A 69 3.84 19.53 0.65
N THR A 70 2.74 18.80 0.92
CA THR A 70 1.60 19.27 1.72
C THR A 70 1.60 18.61 3.08
N ARG A 71 1.70 19.43 4.14
CA ARG A 71 1.53 18.98 5.52
C ARG A 71 0.04 18.90 5.84
N ILE A 72 -0.45 17.75 6.32
CA ILE A 72 -1.86 17.57 6.71
C ILE A 72 -2.00 17.53 8.22
N ARG A 73 -2.79 18.46 8.75
CA ARG A 73 -3.16 18.49 10.17
C ARG A 73 -4.63 18.18 10.32
N TYR A 74 -4.95 17.35 11.30
CA TYR A 74 -6.29 16.88 11.54
C TYR A 74 -6.80 17.26 12.93
N PHE A 75 -8.05 17.72 12.97
CA PHE A 75 -8.77 18.14 14.16
C PHE A 75 -10.16 17.51 14.16
N SER A 76 -10.72 17.27 15.33
CA SER A 76 -12.11 16.80 15.48
C SER A 76 -12.80 17.52 16.63
N LEU A 77 -14.11 17.77 16.48
CA LEU A 77 -14.95 18.36 17.50
C LEU A 77 -16.34 17.71 17.53
N GLY A 78 -16.69 17.12 18.68
CA GLY A 78 -18.01 16.55 18.92
C GLY A 78 -18.36 15.31 18.08
N LEU A 79 -17.36 14.60 17.55
CA LEU A 79 -17.51 13.43 16.68
C LEU A 79 -16.63 12.27 17.18
N ASP A 80 -17.16 11.04 17.19
CA ASP A 80 -16.31 9.84 17.19
C ASP A 80 -15.67 9.71 15.81
N ASP A 81 -14.38 10.04 15.77
CA ASP A 81 -13.66 10.37 14.55
C ASP A 81 -12.67 9.29 14.12
N GLN A 82 -12.75 8.12 14.73
CA GLN A 82 -11.83 7.02 14.46
C GLN A 82 -11.90 6.57 12.98
N VAL A 83 -13.09 6.60 12.37
CA VAL A 83 -13.28 6.26 10.96
C VAL A 83 -12.69 7.34 10.06
N VAL A 84 -12.96 8.63 10.31
CA VAL A 84 -12.34 9.73 9.56
C VAL A 84 -10.82 9.62 9.62
N LYS A 85 -10.24 9.48 10.81
CA LYS A 85 -8.79 9.35 11.01
C LYS A 85 -8.21 8.15 10.25
N ASP A 86 -8.83 6.99 10.36
CA ASP A 86 -8.38 5.79 9.65
C ASP A 86 -8.34 6.03 8.14
N TYR A 87 -9.43 6.52 7.54
CA TYR A 87 -9.50 6.74 6.10
C TYR A 87 -8.58 7.86 5.59
N LEU A 88 -8.42 8.96 6.34
CA LEU A 88 -7.43 9.99 5.98
C LEU A 88 -6.00 9.41 5.96
N SER A 89 -5.66 8.58 6.97
CA SER A 89 -4.33 7.97 7.11
C SER A 89 -3.98 6.97 6.00
N ARG A 90 -4.99 6.47 5.27
CA ARG A 90 -4.76 5.59 4.11
C ARG A 90 -4.12 6.32 2.94
N TYR A 91 -4.24 7.65 2.84
CA TYR A 91 -3.69 8.43 1.72
C TYR A 91 -2.32 9.03 2.03
N THR A 92 -2.12 9.54 3.24
CA THR A 92 -0.89 10.25 3.64
C THR A 92 -0.72 10.21 5.17
N LEU A 93 0.43 10.70 5.66
CA LEU A 93 0.63 10.90 7.10
C LEU A 93 -0.28 12.03 7.61
N ILE A 94 -0.91 11.80 8.76
CA ILE A 94 -1.80 12.76 9.41
C ILE A 94 -1.21 13.20 10.75
N GLU A 95 -1.10 14.50 10.98
CA GLU A 95 -0.67 15.07 12.25
C GLU A 95 -1.88 15.49 13.10
N ASN A 96 -2.00 14.95 14.33
CA ASN A 96 -3.16 15.19 15.18
C ASN A 96 -3.01 16.46 16.04
N GLY A 97 -3.92 17.41 15.88
CA GLY A 97 -4.03 18.58 16.75
C GLY A 97 -2.96 19.67 16.55
N PRO A 98 -2.99 20.73 17.36
CA PRO A 98 -2.13 21.91 17.20
C PRO A 98 -0.67 21.65 17.62
N ASP A 99 -0.44 20.71 18.55
CA ASP A 99 0.86 20.41 19.17
C ASP A 99 1.44 19.04 18.73
N ALA A 100 0.98 18.50 17.59
CA ALA A 100 1.28 17.14 17.14
C ALA A 100 2.79 16.80 17.18
N SER A 101 3.21 16.03 18.20
CA SER A 101 4.58 15.52 18.30
C SER A 101 4.78 14.20 17.55
N THR A 102 3.69 13.49 17.20
CA THR A 102 3.74 12.17 16.56
C THR A 102 2.63 12.03 15.50
N PRO A 103 2.96 11.85 14.21
CA PRO A 103 2.01 11.52 13.16
C PRO A 103 1.36 10.15 13.35
N TYR A 104 0.21 9.98 12.71
CA TYR A 104 -0.51 8.72 12.60
C TYR A 104 -0.45 8.16 11.17
N PRO A 105 -0.17 6.85 10.99
CA PRO A 105 0.28 5.88 12.01
C PRO A 105 1.68 6.22 12.57
N ALA A 106 2.02 5.65 13.73
CA ALA A 106 3.23 6.00 14.48
C ALA A 106 4.52 5.92 13.62
N VAL A 107 5.31 7.00 13.66
CA VAL A 107 6.63 7.16 13.03
C VAL A 107 7.62 7.68 14.06
N LYS A 108 8.91 7.36 13.91
CA LYS A 108 9.98 7.96 14.70
C LYS A 108 10.08 9.45 14.35
N ALA A 109 10.03 10.30 15.36
CA ALA A 109 9.92 11.75 15.22
C ALA A 109 10.95 12.40 14.28
N LYS A 110 12.11 11.78 14.04
CA LYS A 110 13.23 12.38 13.31
C LYS A 110 12.94 12.76 11.85
N ASP A 111 12.06 12.04 11.15
CA ASP A 111 11.78 12.25 9.71
C ASP A 111 10.49 13.01 9.38
N VAL A 112 9.69 13.33 10.41
CA VAL A 112 8.56 14.26 10.27
C VAL A 112 9.07 15.69 10.03
N PHE A 113 10.30 15.98 10.52
CA PHE A 113 10.85 17.33 10.60
C PHE A 113 11.97 17.66 9.59
N GLU A 114 12.54 16.69 8.86
CA GLU A 114 13.48 16.97 7.74
C GLU A 114 12.76 17.33 6.43
N ARG A 115 11.60 17.99 6.52
CA ARG A 115 10.77 18.36 5.36
C ARG A 115 10.59 19.87 5.28
N THR A 116 10.89 20.42 4.12
CA THR A 116 10.39 21.73 3.72
C THR A 116 8.99 21.53 3.13
N TRP A 117 7.98 21.85 3.93
CA TRP A 117 6.59 21.84 3.47
C TRP A 117 6.32 23.11 2.65
N ALA A 118 5.72 22.96 1.47
CA ALA A 118 5.30 24.10 0.66
C ALA A 118 4.03 24.76 1.25
N GLN A 119 3.16 23.95 1.87
CA GLN A 119 1.93 24.41 2.50
C GLN A 119 1.50 23.47 3.63
N THR A 120 0.62 23.98 4.51
CA THR A 120 -0.10 23.18 5.51
C THR A 120 -1.60 23.29 5.24
N VAL A 121 -2.27 22.15 5.09
CA VAL A 121 -3.73 22.06 4.97
C VAL A 121 -4.28 21.47 6.27
N GLN A 122 -5.35 22.09 6.75
CA GLN A 122 -6.03 21.70 7.99
C GLN A 122 -7.32 21.00 7.60
N ILE A 123 -7.58 19.83 8.18
CA ILE A 123 -8.84 19.09 8.02
C ILE A 123 -9.50 19.06 9.39
N MET A 124 -10.76 19.47 9.46
CA MET A 124 -11.53 19.47 10.68
C MET A 124 -12.82 18.69 10.50
N ALA A 125 -13.03 17.63 11.28
CA ALA A 125 -14.29 16.92 11.34
C ALA A 125 -15.17 17.49 12.47
N ILE A 126 -16.43 17.77 12.17
CA ILE A 126 -17.38 18.32 13.15
C ILE A 126 -18.71 17.59 13.10
N ASN A 127 -19.36 17.50 14.26
CA ASN A 127 -20.80 17.21 14.31
C ASN A 127 -21.57 18.53 14.28
N ILE A 128 -22.27 18.82 13.18
CA ILE A 128 -23.02 20.07 13.02
C ILE A 128 -24.17 20.17 14.04
N ASN A 129 -24.70 19.04 14.54
CA ASN A 129 -25.80 19.04 15.51
C ASN A 129 -25.39 19.64 16.86
N THR A 130 -24.12 19.50 17.25
CA THR A 130 -23.60 19.97 18.54
C THR A 130 -22.80 21.27 18.43
N LEU A 131 -22.70 21.85 17.22
CA LEU A 131 -21.94 23.07 16.96
C LEU A 131 -22.56 24.29 17.67
N ASP A 132 -21.77 24.95 18.51
CA ASP A 132 -22.09 26.18 19.22
C ASP A 132 -21.18 27.37 18.79
N GLU A 133 -21.40 28.56 19.35
CA GLU A 133 -20.61 29.76 19.03
C GLU A 133 -19.11 29.59 19.37
N THR A 134 -18.80 28.89 20.47
CA THR A 134 -17.42 28.58 20.86
C THR A 134 -16.72 27.74 19.78
N SER A 135 -17.42 26.75 19.26
CA SER A 135 -16.95 25.87 18.19
C SER A 135 -16.76 26.62 16.87
N LEU A 136 -17.69 27.52 16.52
CA LEU A 136 -17.56 28.38 15.35
C LEU A 136 -16.34 29.30 15.43
N GLU A 137 -16.06 29.86 16.61
CA GLU A 137 -14.87 30.67 16.82
C GLU A 137 -13.58 29.83 16.71
N HIS A 138 -13.57 28.60 17.24
CA HIS A 138 -12.44 27.69 17.02
C HIS A 138 -12.20 27.38 15.53
N ILE A 139 -13.27 27.11 14.77
CA ILE A 139 -13.18 26.89 13.31
C ILE A 139 -12.62 28.14 12.62
N ARG A 140 -13.09 29.33 13.01
CA ARG A 140 -12.61 30.62 12.48
C ARG A 140 -11.12 30.80 12.73
N GLN A 141 -10.67 30.61 13.97
CA GLN A 141 -9.27 30.76 14.35
C GLN A 141 -8.37 29.74 13.64
N LEU A 142 -8.87 28.53 13.38
CA LEU A 142 -8.17 27.52 12.59
C LEU A 142 -8.04 27.96 11.12
N ALA A 143 -9.14 28.37 10.50
CA ALA A 143 -9.18 28.83 9.11
C ALA A 143 -8.31 30.07 8.83
N LEU A 144 -8.14 30.96 9.82
CA LEU A 144 -7.23 32.10 9.69
C LEU A 144 -5.74 31.71 9.66
N LYS A 145 -5.38 30.50 10.09
CA LYS A 145 -3.98 30.01 10.09
C LYS A 145 -3.55 29.36 8.77
N GLY A 146 -4.49 29.07 7.87
CA GLY A 146 -4.20 28.45 6.58
C GLY A 146 -5.41 27.71 6.00
N PRO A 147 -5.29 27.14 4.79
CA PRO A 147 -6.37 26.45 4.11
C PRO A 147 -7.02 25.37 4.99
N THR A 148 -8.32 25.48 5.21
CA THR A 148 -9.10 24.57 6.05
C THR A 148 -10.21 23.89 5.25
N ILE A 149 -10.25 22.57 5.35
CA ILE A 149 -11.31 21.70 4.85
C ILE A 149 -12.16 21.28 6.05
N LEU A 150 -13.46 21.56 5.99
CA LEU A 150 -14.42 21.15 7.00
C LEU A 150 -15.19 19.92 6.52
N LEU A 151 -15.15 18.84 7.29
CA LEU A 151 -16.00 17.66 7.14
C LEU A 151 -17.16 17.79 8.14
N ALA A 152 -18.32 18.20 7.67
CA ALA A 152 -19.49 18.46 8.50
C ALA A 152 -20.46 17.28 8.46
N PHE A 153 -20.73 16.69 9.63
CA PHE A 153 -21.64 15.55 9.77
C PHE A 153 -22.87 15.94 10.58
N GLY A 154 -24.06 15.61 10.07
CA GLY A 154 -25.32 15.75 10.80
C GLY A 154 -26.44 16.41 10.02
N SER A 155 -27.61 16.54 10.66
CA SER A 155 -28.87 16.72 9.95
C SER A 155 -29.01 18.09 9.29
N ALA A 156 -29.80 18.17 8.22
CA ALA A 156 -30.11 19.43 7.53
C ALA A 156 -30.67 20.50 8.49
N ALA A 157 -31.56 20.11 9.41
CA ALA A 157 -32.17 21.02 10.38
C ALA A 157 -31.15 21.70 11.30
N ALA A 158 -30.02 21.04 11.59
CA ALA A 158 -28.98 21.57 12.45
C ALA A 158 -28.20 22.73 11.82
N TRP A 159 -28.33 22.99 10.53
CA TRP A 159 -27.75 24.16 9.84
C TRP A 159 -28.51 25.46 10.07
N THR A 160 -29.77 25.38 10.52
CA THR A 160 -30.62 26.55 10.75
C THR A 160 -29.95 27.52 11.73
N GLY A 161 -29.76 28.76 11.30
CA GLY A 161 -29.14 29.81 12.12
C GLY A 161 -27.62 29.68 12.30
N LYS A 162 -26.96 28.68 11.68
CA LYS A 162 -25.50 28.51 11.73
C LYS A 162 -24.88 29.00 10.44
N GLN A 163 -23.90 29.89 10.57
CA GLN A 163 -23.11 30.38 9.46
C GLN A 163 -21.65 30.00 9.67
N LEU A 164 -21.11 29.20 8.75
CA LEU A 164 -19.69 28.84 8.80
C LEU A 164 -18.82 30.05 8.42
N PRO A 165 -17.62 30.19 9.03
CA PRO A 165 -16.70 31.26 8.66
C PRO A 165 -16.36 31.24 7.16
N GLU A 166 -16.37 32.41 6.51
CA GLU A 166 -16.00 32.54 5.09
C GLU A 166 -14.56 32.08 4.81
N ALA A 167 -13.66 32.21 5.79
CA ALA A 167 -12.27 31.75 5.70
C ALA A 167 -12.11 30.22 5.51
N VAL A 168 -13.16 29.42 5.75
CA VAL A 168 -13.13 27.97 5.46
C VAL A 168 -13.11 27.77 3.95
N ALA A 169 -12.01 27.20 3.44
CA ALA A 169 -11.75 27.07 2.01
C ALA A 169 -12.61 25.99 1.36
N ALA A 170 -12.88 24.87 2.05
CA ALA A 170 -13.73 23.82 1.52
C ALA A 170 -14.67 23.24 2.57
N VAL A 171 -15.86 22.83 2.15
CA VAL A 171 -16.89 22.25 3.02
C VAL A 171 -17.46 21.01 2.34
N ILE A 172 -17.29 19.86 2.98
CA ILE A 172 -17.98 18.61 2.65
C ILE A 172 -19.05 18.41 3.72
N TRP A 173 -20.28 18.10 3.30
CA TRP A 173 -21.38 17.82 4.21
C TRP A 173 -22.02 16.46 3.95
N THR A 174 -22.36 15.75 5.03
CA THR A 174 -23.21 14.55 5.02
C THR A 174 -24.32 14.69 6.06
N PRO A 175 -25.56 14.23 5.79
CA PRO A 175 -26.72 14.42 6.68
C PRO A 175 -26.67 13.58 7.97
N GLY A 176 -25.69 12.69 8.11
CA GLY A 176 -25.42 11.89 9.31
C GLY A 176 -23.92 11.63 9.47
N ASP A 177 -23.57 10.87 10.51
CA ASP A 177 -22.20 10.52 10.92
C ASP A 177 -21.93 9.01 10.91
N LEU A 178 -22.70 8.24 10.15
CA LEU A 178 -22.47 6.79 10.00
C LEU A 178 -21.05 6.52 9.47
N PRO A 179 -20.44 5.36 9.79
CA PRO A 179 -19.08 5.02 9.34
C PRO A 179 -18.86 5.19 7.83
N GLU A 180 -19.84 4.80 7.00
CA GLU A 180 -19.78 4.92 5.54
C GLU A 180 -19.76 6.40 5.10
N GLN A 181 -20.53 7.27 5.77
CA GLN A 181 -20.56 8.71 5.49
C GLN A 181 -19.23 9.37 5.90
N GLN A 182 -18.70 9.02 7.07
CA GLN A 182 -17.36 9.45 7.51
C GLN A 182 -16.26 9.01 6.53
N ALA A 183 -16.33 7.76 6.07
CA ALA A 183 -15.39 7.20 5.12
C ALA A 183 -15.46 7.91 3.76
N VAL A 184 -16.66 8.13 3.20
CA VAL A 184 -16.82 8.83 1.92
C VAL A 184 -16.30 10.27 2.00
N ALA A 185 -16.66 11.01 3.05
CA ALA A 185 -16.19 12.39 3.23
C ALA A 185 -14.66 12.47 3.36
N ALA A 186 -14.03 11.56 4.11
CA ALA A 186 -12.57 11.51 4.26
C ALA A 186 -11.86 11.19 2.93
N GLN A 187 -12.41 10.27 2.12
CA GLN A 187 -11.82 9.88 0.84
C GLN A 187 -11.97 10.97 -0.24
N LEU A 188 -13.05 11.74 -0.17
CA LEU A 188 -13.32 12.83 -1.11
C LEU A 188 -12.20 13.88 -1.08
N VAL A 189 -11.65 14.16 0.10
CA VAL A 189 -10.50 15.08 0.31
C VAL A 189 -9.32 14.74 -0.60
N PHE A 190 -9.08 13.46 -0.86
CA PHE A 190 -7.94 12.97 -1.63
C PHE A 190 -8.32 12.44 -3.02
N GLY A 191 -9.59 12.55 -3.42
CA GLY A 191 -10.07 12.08 -4.72
C GLY A 191 -10.05 10.57 -4.86
N GLY A 192 -10.26 9.81 -3.78
CA GLY A 192 -10.51 8.36 -3.84
C GLY A 192 -11.97 8.00 -4.07
N VAL A 193 -12.87 8.98 -3.95
CA VAL A 193 -14.27 8.91 -4.38
C VAL A 193 -14.62 10.22 -5.09
N SER A 194 -15.71 10.21 -5.86
CA SER A 194 -16.25 11.39 -6.55
C SER A 194 -17.71 11.59 -6.17
N VAL A 195 -18.12 12.86 -6.05
CA VAL A 195 -19.51 13.27 -5.82
C VAL A 195 -19.87 14.43 -6.76
N GLU A 196 -21.14 14.49 -7.13
CA GLU A 196 -21.71 15.55 -7.99
C GLU A 196 -23.10 15.98 -7.51
N ASN A 197 -23.42 15.73 -6.23
CA ASN A 197 -24.74 15.98 -5.68
C ASN A 197 -24.98 17.47 -5.41
N GLU A 198 -26.20 17.93 -5.70
CA GLU A 198 -26.71 19.26 -5.40
C GLU A 198 -27.83 19.20 -4.36
N LEU A 199 -27.91 20.22 -3.51
CA LEU A 199 -28.95 20.33 -2.49
C LEU A 199 -30.33 20.49 -3.13
N GLY A 200 -31.30 19.66 -2.71
CA GLY A 200 -32.71 19.83 -3.09
C GLY A 200 -33.48 20.85 -2.23
N PHE A 201 -32.83 21.46 -1.25
CA PHE A 201 -33.44 22.34 -0.24
C PHE A 201 -32.39 23.30 0.34
N ASP A 202 -32.85 24.33 1.05
CA ASP A 202 -31.97 25.28 1.74
C ASP A 202 -31.47 24.68 3.07
N LEU A 203 -30.16 24.74 3.31
CA LEU A 203 -29.57 24.45 4.63
C LEU A 203 -29.54 25.71 5.51
N ASN A 204 -29.14 26.84 4.92
CA ASN A 204 -29.07 28.15 5.55
C ASN A 204 -29.02 29.25 4.47
N ASP A 205 -28.58 30.46 4.82
CA ASP A 205 -28.47 31.57 3.85
C ASP A 205 -27.28 31.47 2.90
N ALA A 206 -26.24 30.71 3.27
CA ALA A 206 -25.05 30.52 2.45
C ALA A 206 -25.15 29.32 1.50
N PHE A 207 -25.88 28.27 1.88
CA PHE A 207 -26.04 27.03 1.13
C PHE A 207 -27.52 26.78 0.85
N LYS A 208 -27.96 27.24 -0.33
CA LYS A 208 -29.34 27.18 -0.83
C LYS A 208 -29.56 25.95 -1.71
N ALA A 209 -30.82 25.64 -2.02
CA ALA A 209 -31.16 24.66 -3.04
C ALA A 209 -30.38 24.92 -4.35
N GLY A 210 -29.89 23.87 -4.99
CA GLY A 210 -28.99 23.91 -6.14
C GLY A 210 -27.50 24.08 -5.78
N THR A 211 -27.14 24.28 -4.51
CA THR A 211 -25.74 24.31 -4.10
C THR A 211 -25.15 22.91 -4.07
N GLY A 212 -24.00 22.72 -4.72
CA GLY A 212 -23.25 21.47 -4.76
C GLY A 212 -22.24 21.53 -5.89
N LEU A 213 -21.03 21.05 -5.65
CA LEU A 213 -19.94 21.10 -6.62
C LEU A 213 -19.56 19.68 -7.06
N ASN A 214 -19.20 19.54 -8.33
CA ASN A 214 -18.56 18.33 -8.82
C ASN A 214 -17.11 18.27 -8.28
N SER A 215 -16.75 17.18 -7.62
CA SER A 215 -15.41 16.99 -7.04
C SER A 215 -14.31 16.64 -8.05
N GLY A 216 -14.67 16.44 -9.32
CA GLY A 216 -13.79 15.92 -10.36
C GLY A 216 -13.64 14.40 -10.32
N PRO A 217 -12.85 13.81 -11.24
CA PRO A 217 -12.71 12.37 -11.35
C PRO A 217 -12.00 11.75 -10.14
N VAL A 218 -12.21 10.45 -9.93
CA VAL A 218 -11.42 9.64 -9.01
C VAL A 218 -9.98 9.58 -9.54
N ILE A 219 -9.02 10.01 -8.72
CA ILE A 219 -7.60 10.09 -9.08
C ILE A 219 -6.71 9.17 -8.24
N ARG A 220 -7.24 8.55 -7.17
CA ARG A 220 -6.50 7.66 -6.27
C ARG A 220 -7.34 6.42 -5.95
N LEU A 221 -6.71 5.40 -5.37
CA LEU A 221 -7.43 4.25 -4.83
C LEU A 221 -8.53 4.73 -3.87
N GLY A 222 -9.76 4.33 -4.18
CA GLY A 222 -10.86 4.37 -3.23
C GLY A 222 -10.85 3.15 -2.32
N TYR A 223 -11.74 3.14 -1.33
CA TYR A 223 -11.90 2.07 -0.36
C TYR A 223 -13.39 1.86 -0.15
N ALA A 224 -13.91 0.71 -0.56
CA ALA A 224 -15.35 0.43 -0.62
C ALA A 224 -15.62 -1.04 -0.28
N PRO A 225 -16.84 -1.43 0.10
CA PRO A 225 -17.18 -2.84 0.29
C PRO A 225 -17.09 -3.63 -1.05
N PRO A 226 -16.79 -4.95 -1.04
CA PRO A 226 -16.66 -5.76 -2.26
C PRO A 226 -17.83 -5.66 -3.23
N ALA A 227 -19.06 -5.61 -2.71
CA ALA A 227 -20.26 -5.52 -3.52
C ALA A 227 -20.36 -4.22 -4.33
N TYR A 228 -19.65 -3.15 -3.94
CA TYR A 228 -19.62 -1.89 -4.71
C TYR A 228 -19.00 -2.09 -6.10
N VAL A 229 -18.03 -3.01 -6.22
CA VAL A 229 -17.37 -3.39 -7.47
C VAL A 229 -17.85 -4.75 -7.99
N GLN A 230 -19.07 -5.15 -7.62
CA GLN A 230 -19.71 -6.40 -8.07
C GLN A 230 -18.93 -7.68 -7.69
N MET A 231 -18.12 -7.63 -6.63
CA MET A 231 -17.52 -8.83 -6.06
C MET A 231 -18.45 -9.43 -5.00
N ASP A 232 -18.67 -10.73 -5.07
CA ASP A 232 -19.39 -11.49 -4.04
C ASP A 232 -18.59 -11.45 -2.73
N ARG A 233 -19.15 -10.77 -1.74
CA ARG A 233 -18.54 -10.57 -0.43
C ARG A 233 -18.28 -11.90 0.27
N THR A 234 -19.21 -12.84 0.22
CA THR A 234 -19.11 -14.13 0.93
C THR A 234 -18.02 -14.99 0.30
N MET A 235 -18.01 -15.11 -1.03
CA MET A 235 -16.96 -15.84 -1.75
C MET A 235 -15.58 -15.24 -1.52
N LEU A 236 -15.46 -13.91 -1.47
CA LEU A 236 -14.19 -13.25 -1.21
C LEU A 236 -13.74 -13.40 0.25
N VAL A 237 -14.54 -12.88 1.18
CA VAL A 237 -14.15 -12.71 2.60
C VAL A 237 -13.99 -14.07 3.27
N ASP A 238 -14.99 -14.95 3.15
CA ASP A 238 -15.02 -16.19 3.91
C ASP A 238 -13.95 -17.18 3.40
N SER A 239 -13.72 -17.20 2.08
CA SER A 239 -12.65 -18.02 1.49
C SER A 239 -11.27 -17.58 1.95
N ILE A 240 -10.97 -16.27 1.92
CA ILE A 240 -9.66 -15.76 2.35
C ILE A 240 -9.45 -16.03 3.84
N GLN A 241 -10.47 -15.79 4.68
CA GLN A 241 -10.40 -16.08 6.12
C GLN A 241 -10.17 -17.57 6.38
N SER A 242 -10.86 -18.45 5.66
CA SER A 242 -10.69 -19.90 5.77
C SER A 242 -9.27 -20.34 5.38
N ILE A 243 -8.73 -19.83 4.26
CA ILE A 243 -7.36 -20.12 3.82
C ILE A 243 -6.34 -19.57 4.83
N ALA A 244 -6.57 -18.38 5.39
CA ALA A 244 -5.70 -17.79 6.39
C ALA A 244 -5.62 -18.64 7.66
N ARG A 245 -6.77 -19.05 8.21
CA ARG A 245 -6.85 -19.95 9.38
C ARG A 245 -6.10 -21.27 9.11
N GLN A 246 -6.44 -21.94 8.00
CA GLN A 246 -5.77 -23.20 7.61
C GLN A 246 -4.24 -23.06 7.49
N SER A 247 -3.77 -21.92 6.96
CA SER A 247 -2.33 -21.69 6.75
C SER A 247 -1.60 -21.44 8.07
N ILE A 248 -2.23 -20.69 8.99
CA ILE A 248 -1.67 -20.40 10.32
C ILE A 248 -1.69 -21.66 11.20
N ASP A 249 -2.81 -22.39 11.22
CA ASP A 249 -2.96 -23.65 11.98
C ASP A 249 -1.96 -24.71 11.51
N ALA A 250 -1.64 -24.73 10.21
CA ALA A 250 -0.62 -25.61 9.64
C ALA A 250 0.82 -25.11 9.83
N HIS A 251 1.04 -24.03 10.60
CA HIS A 251 2.33 -23.39 10.82
C HIS A 251 3.09 -23.08 9.51
N ALA A 252 2.39 -22.65 8.46
CA ALA A 252 3.03 -22.21 7.23
C ALA A 252 3.82 -20.91 7.42
N PHE A 253 3.33 -20.05 8.32
CA PHE A 253 3.92 -18.81 8.81
C PHE A 253 3.16 -18.35 10.08
N PRO A 254 3.75 -17.52 10.95
CA PRO A 254 3.06 -16.96 12.12
C PRO A 254 1.83 -16.12 11.80
N GLY A 255 1.84 -15.45 10.65
CA GLY A 255 0.74 -14.63 10.22
C GLY A 255 0.91 -14.06 8.81
N MET A 256 -0.14 -13.40 8.33
CA MET A 256 -0.23 -12.88 6.97
C MET A 256 -1.10 -11.63 6.89
N GLN A 257 -0.92 -10.88 5.80
CA GLN A 257 -1.75 -9.75 5.41
C GLN A 257 -2.16 -9.90 3.95
N VAL A 258 -3.42 -9.57 3.63
CA VAL A 258 -3.96 -9.58 2.27
C VAL A 258 -4.61 -8.25 1.97
N LEU A 259 -4.33 -7.70 0.80
CA LEU A 259 -5.05 -6.56 0.22
C LEU A 259 -5.50 -6.90 -1.20
N VAL A 260 -6.75 -6.59 -1.51
CA VAL A 260 -7.35 -6.74 -2.83
C VAL A 260 -7.94 -5.40 -3.25
N ALA A 261 -7.53 -4.91 -4.42
CA ALA A 261 -8.17 -3.77 -5.07
C ALA A 261 -8.70 -4.18 -6.44
N LYS A 262 -9.90 -3.71 -6.77
CA LYS A 262 -10.60 -4.01 -8.02
C LYS A 262 -11.28 -2.72 -8.50
N ASP A 263 -11.15 -2.43 -9.79
CA ASP A 263 -11.73 -1.24 -10.44
C ASP A 263 -11.39 0.08 -9.71
N GLY A 264 -10.16 0.20 -9.22
CA GLY A 264 -9.69 1.40 -8.51
C GLY A 264 -10.13 1.49 -7.04
N TYR A 265 -10.76 0.45 -6.47
CA TYR A 265 -11.16 0.42 -5.06
C TYR A 265 -10.50 -0.74 -4.31
N VAL A 266 -9.87 -0.45 -3.18
CA VAL A 266 -9.51 -1.45 -2.18
C VAL A 266 -10.78 -1.98 -1.52
N VAL A 267 -11.02 -3.27 -1.69
CA VAL A 267 -12.26 -3.95 -1.28
C VAL A 267 -12.06 -4.96 -0.17
N TYR A 268 -10.81 -5.35 0.06
CA TYR A 268 -10.42 -6.21 1.14
C TYR A 268 -9.03 -5.81 1.62
N HIS A 269 -8.86 -5.64 2.93
CA HIS A 269 -7.55 -5.37 3.53
C HIS A 269 -7.56 -5.90 4.96
N GLU A 270 -6.94 -7.06 5.20
CA GLU A 270 -6.95 -7.69 6.53
C GLU A 270 -5.61 -8.32 6.89
N ALA A 271 -5.37 -8.43 8.20
CA ALA A 271 -4.21 -9.10 8.79
C ALA A 271 -4.68 -10.24 9.71
N PHE A 272 -3.92 -11.33 9.73
CA PHE A 272 -4.24 -12.58 10.43
C PHE A 272 -3.03 -13.12 11.17
N GLY A 273 -3.24 -13.64 12.38
CA GLY A 273 -2.18 -14.24 13.19
C GLY A 273 -1.32 -13.21 13.90
N HIS A 274 -0.05 -13.56 14.12
CA HIS A 274 0.86 -12.81 14.98
C HIS A 274 2.20 -12.59 14.28
N GLN A 275 3.00 -11.64 14.77
CA GLN A 275 4.34 -11.40 14.24
C GLN A 275 5.28 -12.60 14.44
N THR A 276 5.05 -13.42 15.48
CA THR A 276 5.84 -14.60 15.83
C THR A 276 4.92 -15.72 16.35
N TYR A 277 5.43 -16.95 16.40
CA TYR A 277 4.68 -18.10 16.96
C TYR A 277 4.46 -18.05 18.47
N THR A 278 5.04 -17.07 19.19
CA THR A 278 4.78 -16.90 20.62
C THR A 278 3.47 -16.16 20.90
N GLU A 279 2.75 -15.74 19.85
CA GLU A 279 1.42 -15.12 19.91
C GLU A 279 1.32 -13.85 20.79
N SER A 280 2.44 -13.16 21.00
CA SER A 280 2.51 -11.99 21.89
C SER A 280 2.12 -10.68 21.22
N THR A 281 2.16 -10.62 19.89
CA THR A 281 1.93 -9.39 19.11
C THR A 281 1.07 -9.72 17.89
N PRO A 282 -0.25 -9.42 17.92
CA PRO A 282 -1.13 -9.61 16.78
C PRO A 282 -0.68 -8.76 15.60
N LEU A 283 -0.84 -9.29 14.39
CA LEU A 283 -0.57 -8.50 13.19
C LEU A 283 -1.62 -7.42 12.98
N SER A 284 -1.15 -6.26 12.53
CA SER A 284 -1.98 -5.12 12.15
C SER A 284 -1.91 -4.85 10.64
N ARG A 285 -2.94 -4.19 10.10
CA ARG A 285 -2.94 -3.68 8.71
C ARG A 285 -1.80 -2.69 8.44
N ASN A 286 -1.25 -2.09 9.50
CA ASN A 286 -0.17 -1.13 9.43
C ASN A 286 1.22 -1.76 9.57
N ASP A 287 1.35 -3.06 9.81
CA ASP A 287 2.66 -3.68 9.97
C ASP A 287 3.50 -3.63 8.69
N ILE A 288 4.82 -3.53 8.89
CA ILE A 288 5.80 -3.30 7.85
C ILE A 288 6.58 -4.60 7.60
N TYR A 289 6.62 -5.02 6.35
CA TYR A 289 7.25 -6.28 5.93
C TYR A 289 8.50 -6.03 5.10
N ASP A 290 9.49 -6.92 5.21
CA ASP A 290 10.60 -7.00 4.26
C ASP A 290 10.10 -7.55 2.92
N PHE A 291 10.21 -6.77 1.85
CA PHE A 291 9.73 -7.15 0.53
C PHE A 291 10.63 -8.16 -0.20
N ALA A 292 11.83 -8.42 0.31
CA ALA A 292 12.82 -9.25 -0.38
C ALA A 292 12.89 -8.86 -1.87
N SER A 293 12.75 -9.82 -2.79
CA SER A 293 12.85 -9.56 -4.23
C SER A 293 11.71 -8.73 -4.85
N VAL A 294 10.58 -8.52 -4.17
CA VAL A 294 9.58 -7.52 -4.63
C VAL A 294 10.24 -6.13 -4.77
N THR A 295 11.26 -5.83 -3.96
CA THR A 295 12.11 -4.62 -4.07
C THR A 295 12.62 -4.34 -5.48
N LYS A 296 12.91 -5.38 -6.29
CA LYS A 296 13.43 -5.21 -7.65
C LYS A 296 12.49 -4.38 -8.50
N VAL A 297 11.21 -4.71 -8.43
CA VAL A 297 10.18 -4.11 -9.27
C VAL A 297 9.45 -2.96 -8.58
N THR A 298 9.67 -2.75 -7.29
CA THR A 298 9.05 -1.64 -6.54
C THR A 298 10.01 -0.50 -6.23
N ALA A 299 11.33 -0.72 -6.31
CA ALA A 299 12.34 0.33 -6.09
C ALA A 299 13.23 0.55 -7.33
N GLY A 300 13.91 -0.51 -7.80
CA GLY A 300 14.87 -0.37 -8.90
C GLY A 300 14.22 -0.15 -10.26
N LEU A 301 13.24 -0.98 -10.59
CA LEU A 301 12.62 -0.98 -11.90
C LEU A 301 11.92 0.34 -12.25
N PRO A 302 11.18 1.02 -11.35
CA PRO A 302 10.63 2.35 -11.63
C PRO A 302 11.69 3.37 -12.07
N CYS A 303 12.89 3.33 -11.47
CA CYS A 303 13.98 4.19 -11.88
C CYS A 303 14.45 3.86 -13.30
N LEU A 304 14.62 2.57 -13.62
CA LEU A 304 15.05 2.14 -14.94
C LEU A 304 14.00 2.50 -16.01
N MET A 305 12.72 2.28 -15.72
CA MET A 305 11.60 2.65 -16.58
C MET A 305 11.61 4.16 -16.84
N GLN A 306 11.72 4.98 -15.80
CA GLN A 306 11.77 6.43 -15.97
C GLN A 306 12.98 6.89 -16.79
N PHE A 307 14.17 6.29 -16.61
CA PHE A 307 15.33 6.63 -17.43
C PHE A 307 15.19 6.15 -18.87
N HIS A 308 14.53 5.03 -19.11
CA HIS A 308 14.17 4.56 -20.45
C HIS A 308 13.22 5.55 -21.13
N ASP A 309 12.18 5.97 -20.41
CA ASP A 309 11.18 6.95 -20.86
C ASP A 309 11.81 8.30 -21.24
N GLN A 310 12.88 8.68 -20.54
CA GLN A 310 13.67 9.88 -20.83
C GLN A 310 14.69 9.69 -21.98
N GLY A 311 14.74 8.52 -22.62
CA GLY A 311 15.72 8.19 -23.67
C GLY A 311 17.15 7.98 -23.16
N ARG A 312 17.35 7.89 -21.84
CA ARG A 312 18.68 7.81 -21.19
C ARG A 312 19.14 6.37 -20.92
N LEU A 313 18.26 5.39 -21.11
CA LEU A 313 18.52 3.96 -20.90
C LEU A 313 17.96 3.12 -22.06
N PRO A 314 18.62 3.11 -23.23
CA PRO A 314 18.26 2.19 -24.32
C PRO A 314 18.38 0.72 -23.85
N LEU A 315 17.31 -0.06 -24.00
CA LEU A 315 17.24 -1.44 -23.48
C LEU A 315 18.17 -2.41 -24.22
N ASP A 316 18.44 -2.14 -25.49
CA ASP A 316 19.27 -3.00 -26.35
C ASP A 316 20.75 -2.60 -26.34
N ALA A 317 21.11 -1.55 -25.58
CA ALA A 317 22.49 -1.15 -25.40
C ALA A 317 23.23 -2.08 -24.41
N PRO A 318 24.55 -2.23 -24.59
CA PRO A 318 25.36 -3.11 -23.75
C PRO A 318 25.52 -2.56 -22.32
N LEU A 319 25.53 -3.46 -21.32
CA LEU A 319 25.63 -3.08 -19.90
C LEU A 319 26.81 -2.16 -19.58
N GLN A 320 27.94 -2.29 -20.28
CA GLN A 320 29.14 -1.50 -20.00
C GLN A 320 28.97 0.00 -20.27
N ASP A 321 27.96 0.41 -21.03
CA ASP A 321 27.64 1.81 -21.30
C ASP A 321 27.06 2.47 -20.05
N PHE A 322 26.28 1.73 -19.27
CA PHE A 322 25.64 2.21 -18.04
C PHE A 322 26.48 1.91 -16.79
N TRP A 323 27.14 0.75 -16.75
CA TRP A 323 28.02 0.30 -15.67
C TRP A 323 29.48 0.15 -16.15
N PRO A 324 30.29 1.24 -16.11
CA PRO A 324 31.68 1.21 -16.54
C PRO A 324 32.55 0.18 -15.82
N SER A 325 32.16 -0.25 -14.61
CA SER A 325 32.83 -1.32 -13.87
C SER A 325 32.81 -2.66 -14.63
N LEU A 326 31.86 -2.87 -15.53
CA LEU A 326 31.71 -4.07 -16.36
C LEU A 326 32.52 -4.04 -17.65
N LYS A 327 33.16 -2.90 -18.02
CA LYS A 327 34.06 -2.83 -19.18
C LYS A 327 35.14 -3.91 -19.11
N ARG A 328 35.43 -4.54 -20.25
CA ARG A 328 36.41 -5.65 -20.38
C ARG A 328 36.05 -6.84 -19.47
N SER A 329 34.77 -7.16 -19.36
CA SER A 329 34.30 -8.41 -18.74
C SER A 329 33.42 -9.15 -19.72
N ASN A 330 33.21 -10.45 -19.48
CA ASN A 330 32.24 -11.25 -20.21
C ASN A 330 30.78 -10.75 -20.06
N LYS A 331 30.50 -9.74 -19.21
CA LYS A 331 29.17 -9.14 -19.06
C LYS A 331 29.02 -7.80 -19.77
N GLY A 332 30.12 -7.22 -20.26
CA GLY A 332 30.13 -5.85 -20.75
C GLY A 332 29.19 -5.65 -21.93
N ASP A 333 29.20 -6.60 -22.87
CA ASP A 333 28.49 -6.51 -24.14
C ASP A 333 27.06 -7.07 -24.10
N ILE A 334 26.59 -7.56 -22.94
CA ILE A 334 25.22 -8.08 -22.82
C ILE A 334 24.22 -6.92 -22.93
N PRO A 335 23.18 -7.03 -23.78
CA PRO A 335 22.07 -6.07 -23.79
C PRO A 335 21.35 -6.02 -22.44
N LEU A 336 20.99 -4.82 -21.97
CA LEU A 336 20.24 -4.66 -20.73
C LEU A 336 18.91 -5.45 -20.74
N ARG A 337 18.23 -5.50 -21.89
CA ARG A 337 17.00 -6.26 -22.12
C ARG A 337 17.12 -7.72 -21.69
N GLU A 338 18.18 -8.41 -22.13
CA GLU A 338 18.42 -9.81 -21.79
C GLU A 338 18.59 -10.00 -20.28
N VAL A 339 19.21 -9.04 -19.60
CA VAL A 339 19.42 -9.13 -18.15
C VAL A 339 18.12 -8.93 -17.39
N LEU A 340 17.33 -7.92 -17.75
CA LEU A 340 16.05 -7.63 -17.10
C LEU A 340 15.02 -8.74 -17.35
N ALA A 341 15.08 -9.43 -18.50
CA ALA A 341 14.24 -10.58 -18.80
C ALA A 341 14.80 -11.91 -18.25
N HIS A 342 15.91 -11.90 -17.51
CA HIS A 342 16.58 -13.12 -17.02
C HIS A 342 17.00 -14.12 -18.13
N ASN A 343 17.32 -13.62 -19.33
CA ASN A 343 17.81 -14.39 -20.47
C ASN A 343 19.35 -14.32 -20.64
N ALA A 344 20.04 -13.48 -19.88
CA ALA A 344 21.47 -13.20 -19.99
C ALA A 344 22.43 -14.27 -19.40
N ARG A 345 21.93 -15.45 -19.00
CA ARG A 345 22.72 -16.55 -18.42
C ARG A 345 23.54 -16.18 -17.17
N LEU A 346 23.21 -15.09 -16.49
CA LEU A 346 23.88 -14.71 -15.24
C LEU A 346 23.58 -15.74 -14.16
N ILE A 347 24.58 -16.10 -13.35
CA ILE A 347 24.36 -16.99 -12.21
C ILE A 347 23.36 -16.37 -11.21
N PRO A 348 22.56 -17.19 -10.51
CA PRO A 348 21.46 -16.66 -9.69
C PRO A 348 21.91 -15.78 -8.53
N TYR A 349 22.95 -16.23 -7.82
CA TYR A 349 23.37 -15.64 -6.56
C TYR A 349 24.87 -15.90 -6.31
N ILE A 350 25.52 -15.00 -5.58
CA ILE A 350 26.87 -15.18 -5.05
C ILE A 350 26.80 -14.93 -3.54
N THR A 351 27.23 -15.90 -2.73
CA THR A 351 27.23 -15.75 -1.27
C THR A 351 28.44 -14.95 -0.80
N PHE A 352 28.33 -13.61 -0.78
CA PHE A 352 29.50 -12.73 -0.53
C PHE A 352 30.05 -12.81 0.89
N TRP A 353 29.19 -13.04 1.89
CA TRP A 353 29.64 -13.17 3.29
C TRP A 353 30.50 -14.42 3.50
N GLN A 354 30.19 -15.54 2.82
CA GLN A 354 31.02 -16.74 2.87
C GLN A 354 32.40 -16.50 2.26
N LYS A 355 32.47 -15.73 1.17
CA LYS A 355 33.75 -15.31 0.57
C LYS A 355 34.58 -14.42 1.51
N ALA A 356 33.93 -13.69 2.42
CA ALA A 356 34.58 -12.91 3.47
C ALA A 356 35.10 -13.75 4.65
N LYS A 357 34.72 -15.02 4.77
CA LYS A 357 35.16 -15.94 5.82
C LYS A 357 36.44 -16.69 5.42
N LYS A 358 37.32 -16.95 6.39
CA LYS A 358 38.48 -17.85 6.24
C LYS A 358 38.07 -19.28 6.57
N LYS A 359 38.92 -20.26 6.22
CA LYS A 359 38.69 -21.68 6.53
C LYS A 359 38.58 -21.94 8.04
N ASN A 360 39.28 -21.17 8.87
CA ASN A 360 39.23 -21.27 10.33
C ASN A 360 38.03 -20.53 10.97
N GLY A 361 37.03 -20.12 10.18
CA GLY A 361 35.84 -19.42 10.67
C GLY A 361 36.01 -17.91 10.91
N SER A 362 37.23 -17.40 11.04
CA SER A 362 37.47 -15.96 11.24
C SER A 362 37.23 -15.13 9.97
N TRP A 363 36.95 -13.83 10.15
CA TRP A 363 36.80 -12.90 9.03
C TRP A 363 38.14 -12.59 8.34
N ARG A 364 38.11 -12.46 7.02
CA ARG A 364 39.25 -11.94 6.24
C ARG A 364 39.52 -10.48 6.61
N ALA A 365 40.75 -10.01 6.37
CA ALA A 365 41.08 -8.61 6.58
C ALA A 365 40.19 -7.71 5.70
N HIS A 366 39.83 -6.53 6.20
CA HIS A 366 38.97 -5.56 5.51
C HIS A 366 37.60 -6.12 5.10
N THR A 367 37.01 -7.01 5.91
CA THR A 367 35.62 -7.47 5.74
C THR A 367 34.76 -7.07 6.92
N PHE A 368 34.72 -7.82 8.02
CA PHE A 368 33.87 -7.54 9.17
C PHE A 368 34.67 -7.26 10.45
N LYS A 369 34.07 -6.48 11.36
CA LYS A 369 34.50 -6.24 12.73
C LYS A 369 33.29 -6.24 13.67
N GLN A 370 33.55 -6.46 14.96
CA GLN A 370 32.52 -6.47 15.98
C GLN A 370 32.00 -5.07 16.31
N ASP A 371 32.89 -4.06 16.29
CA ASP A 371 32.56 -2.68 16.64
C ASP A 371 32.60 -1.76 15.42
N SER A 372 31.81 -0.68 15.50
CA SER A 372 31.79 0.37 14.49
C SER A 372 33.07 1.23 14.52
N SER A 373 33.46 1.76 13.37
CA SER A 373 34.51 2.78 13.24
C SER A 373 34.41 3.49 11.89
N SER A 374 35.21 4.54 11.67
CA SER A 374 35.29 5.22 10.36
C SER A 374 35.73 4.32 9.19
N ARG A 375 36.28 3.13 9.47
CA ARG A 375 36.60 2.10 8.46
C ARG A 375 35.51 1.03 8.34
N TYR A 376 34.75 0.79 9.39
CA TYR A 376 33.70 -0.23 9.51
C TYR A 376 32.40 0.45 9.92
N ASN A 377 31.72 1.08 8.97
CA ASN A 377 30.59 1.96 9.20
C ASN A 377 29.30 1.49 8.51
N ILE A 378 29.31 0.30 7.92
CA ILE A 378 28.13 -0.32 7.33
C ILE A 378 27.60 -1.31 8.37
N TRP A 379 26.48 -0.96 9.00
CA TRP A 379 25.81 -1.82 9.99
C TRP A 379 25.21 -3.05 9.31
N ILE A 380 25.41 -4.22 9.91
CA ILE A 380 24.72 -5.47 9.57
C ILE A 380 23.88 -5.92 10.76
N THR A 381 24.53 -5.94 11.92
CA THR A 381 23.98 -6.24 13.25
C THR A 381 24.70 -5.39 14.29
N ASP A 382 24.21 -5.35 15.52
CA ASP A 382 24.87 -4.62 16.62
C ASP A 382 26.26 -5.18 16.96
N SER A 383 26.53 -6.42 16.55
CA SER A 383 27.82 -7.11 16.74
C SER A 383 28.59 -7.35 15.44
N LEU A 384 28.15 -6.78 14.30
CA LEU A 384 28.75 -7.03 13.00
C LEU A 384 28.69 -5.80 12.08
N TRP A 385 29.86 -5.22 11.82
CA TRP A 385 30.05 -4.04 10.99
C TRP A 385 30.94 -4.34 9.79
N LEU A 386 30.47 -4.00 8.59
CA LEU A 386 31.16 -4.24 7.33
C LEU A 386 32.11 -3.07 6.99
N TYR A 387 33.25 -3.42 6.42
CA TYR A 387 34.24 -2.49 5.90
C TYR A 387 33.67 -1.62 4.78
N LYS A 388 33.85 -0.30 4.89
CA LYS A 388 33.20 0.71 4.04
C LYS A 388 33.38 0.54 2.53
N ASN A 389 34.45 -0.14 2.09
CA ASN A 389 34.74 -0.35 0.66
C ASN A 389 34.42 -1.78 0.19
N TYR A 390 33.80 -2.63 1.00
CA TYR A 390 33.57 -4.03 0.63
C TYR A 390 32.62 -4.20 -0.57
N GLN A 391 31.72 -3.25 -0.80
CA GLN A 391 30.87 -3.21 -2.01
C GLN A 391 31.68 -3.26 -3.32
N LYS A 392 32.92 -2.72 -3.33
CA LYS A 392 33.83 -2.86 -4.50
C LYS A 392 34.20 -4.31 -4.77
N GLN A 393 34.29 -5.14 -3.73
CA GLN A 393 34.56 -6.58 -3.86
C GLN A 393 33.34 -7.35 -4.38
N ILE A 394 32.13 -6.92 -4.00
CA ILE A 394 30.86 -7.43 -4.55
C ILE A 394 30.83 -7.19 -6.06
N VAL A 395 31.02 -5.94 -6.51
CA VAL A 395 31.05 -5.59 -7.94
C VAL A 395 32.16 -6.35 -8.68
N LYS A 396 33.35 -6.46 -8.09
CA LYS A 396 34.46 -7.23 -8.68
C LYS A 396 34.13 -8.72 -8.83
N ALA A 397 33.44 -9.30 -7.87
CA ALA A 397 33.02 -10.71 -7.93
C ALA A 397 31.91 -10.92 -8.97
N ILE A 398 30.96 -9.99 -9.11
CA ILE A 398 29.96 -10.01 -10.19
C ILE A 398 30.64 -9.91 -11.56
N LYS A 399 31.58 -8.96 -11.72
CA LYS A 399 32.36 -8.79 -12.95
C LYS A 399 33.08 -10.08 -13.37
N LYS A 400 33.61 -10.82 -12.41
CA LYS A 400 34.42 -12.03 -12.63
C LYS A 400 33.61 -13.33 -12.68
N SER A 401 32.32 -13.31 -12.33
CA SER A 401 31.56 -14.56 -12.28
C SER A 401 31.38 -15.16 -13.66
N GLU A 402 31.39 -16.48 -13.74
CA GLU A 402 31.12 -17.20 -14.97
C GLU A 402 29.63 -17.11 -15.32
N PHE A 403 29.31 -17.43 -16.57
CA PHE A 403 27.93 -17.62 -17.00
C PHE A 403 27.42 -19.00 -16.61
N ASN A 404 26.11 -19.15 -16.52
CA ASN A 404 25.51 -20.47 -16.55
C ASN A 404 25.85 -21.16 -17.89
N PRO A 405 26.24 -22.44 -17.84
CA PRO A 405 26.65 -23.17 -19.03
C PRO A 405 25.49 -23.36 -20.00
N LYS A 406 24.27 -23.53 -19.49
CA LYS A 406 23.05 -23.71 -20.30
C LYS A 406 22.43 -22.35 -20.68
N PRO A 407 22.02 -22.16 -21.95
CA PRO A 407 21.19 -21.02 -22.34
C PRO A 407 19.76 -21.14 -21.79
N GLY A 408 19.02 -20.03 -21.83
CA GLY A 408 17.63 -19.94 -21.39
C GLY A 408 17.44 -19.20 -20.07
N TYR A 409 16.20 -19.20 -19.58
CA TYR A 409 15.78 -18.48 -18.38
C TYR A 409 16.55 -18.92 -17.14
N VAL A 410 17.26 -17.98 -16.52
CA VAL A 410 17.82 -18.15 -15.17
C VAL A 410 17.64 -16.86 -14.37
N TYR A 411 16.83 -16.94 -13.32
CA TYR A 411 16.63 -15.84 -12.38
C TYR A 411 17.96 -15.42 -11.76
N SER A 412 18.29 -14.12 -11.81
CA SER A 412 19.53 -13.56 -11.26
C SER A 412 19.33 -12.19 -10.64
N GLY A 413 19.81 -12.03 -9.40
CA GLY A 413 19.78 -10.76 -8.66
C GLY A 413 21.00 -9.86 -8.88
N LEU A 414 22.01 -10.30 -9.64
CA LEU A 414 23.33 -9.66 -9.62
C LEU A 414 23.32 -8.23 -10.15
N LEU A 415 22.61 -7.95 -11.25
CA LEU A 415 22.50 -6.58 -11.78
C LEU A 415 21.82 -5.64 -10.77
N PHE A 416 20.81 -6.14 -10.06
CA PHE A 416 20.04 -5.34 -9.09
C PHE A 416 20.86 -4.87 -7.89
N LEU A 417 22.00 -5.51 -7.60
CA LEU A 417 22.96 -5.00 -6.60
C LEU A 417 23.73 -3.75 -7.10
N MET A 418 23.78 -3.53 -8.42
CA MET A 418 24.53 -2.45 -9.06
C MET A 418 23.65 -1.26 -9.49
N ILE A 419 22.32 -1.40 -9.46
CA ILE A 419 21.36 -0.34 -9.79
C ILE A 419 21.49 0.88 -8.86
N PRO A 420 21.64 0.76 -7.52
CA PRO A 420 21.72 1.92 -6.65
C PRO A 420 22.83 2.92 -7.03
N GLU A 421 24.02 2.40 -7.35
CA GLU A 421 25.14 3.23 -7.80
C GLU A 421 24.89 3.85 -9.19
N PHE A 422 24.20 3.13 -10.08
CA PHE A 422 23.80 3.67 -11.37
C PHE A 422 22.81 4.83 -11.22
N VAL A 423 21.74 4.65 -10.42
CA VAL A 423 20.77 5.72 -10.11
C VAL A 423 21.48 6.93 -9.54
N LYS A 424 22.37 6.73 -8.54
CA LYS A 424 23.13 7.82 -7.94
C LYS A 424 23.99 8.58 -8.96
N ARG A 425 24.64 7.89 -9.89
CA ARG A 425 25.40 8.53 -10.97
C ARG A 425 24.52 9.31 -11.94
N MET A 426 23.30 8.83 -12.19
CA MET A 426 22.36 9.45 -13.13
C MET A 426 21.62 10.67 -12.55
N THR A 427 21.47 10.74 -11.23
CA THR A 427 20.61 11.74 -10.57
C THR A 427 21.37 12.64 -9.60
N GLY A 428 22.56 12.23 -9.15
CA GLY A 428 23.32 12.89 -8.08
C GLY A 428 22.81 12.59 -6.67
N LEU A 429 21.67 11.89 -6.53
CA LEU A 429 21.04 11.58 -5.25
C LEU A 429 21.29 10.14 -4.80
N PRO A 430 21.39 9.84 -3.50
CA PRO A 430 21.31 8.48 -2.99
C PRO A 430 20.07 7.74 -3.54
N PHE A 431 20.20 6.43 -3.80
CA PHE A 431 19.15 5.63 -4.43
C PHE A 431 17.84 5.63 -3.64
N ASP A 432 17.90 5.37 -2.34
CA ASP A 432 16.74 5.40 -1.44
C ASP A 432 16.09 6.78 -1.37
N GLU A 433 16.89 7.85 -1.35
CA GLU A 433 16.38 9.22 -1.42
C GLU A 433 15.68 9.51 -2.74
N TYR A 434 16.29 9.15 -3.87
CA TYR A 434 15.73 9.38 -5.20
C TYR A 434 14.39 8.68 -5.37
N VAL A 435 14.32 7.38 -5.08
CA VAL A 435 13.11 6.58 -5.27
C VAL A 435 11.99 7.11 -4.36
N ARG A 436 12.32 7.42 -3.10
CA ARG A 436 11.38 7.97 -2.12
C ARG A 436 10.80 9.31 -2.59
N LYS A 437 11.64 10.25 -3.02
CA LYS A 437 11.20 11.59 -3.49
C LYS A 437 10.43 11.52 -4.80
N THR A 438 10.85 10.65 -5.73
CA THR A 438 10.33 10.63 -7.10
C THR A 438 9.03 9.83 -7.22
N PHE A 439 8.92 8.72 -6.48
CA PHE A 439 7.78 7.81 -6.59
C PHE A 439 6.97 7.74 -5.30
N TYR A 440 7.58 7.40 -4.17
CA TYR A 440 6.80 7.02 -2.99
C TYR A 440 6.06 8.20 -2.34
N ARG A 441 6.73 9.34 -2.18
CA ARG A 441 6.14 10.52 -1.51
C ARG A 441 4.99 11.13 -2.33
N PRO A 442 5.10 11.33 -3.66
CA PRO A 442 3.98 11.80 -4.47
C PRO A 442 2.77 10.85 -4.49
N LEU A 443 3.01 9.53 -4.43
CA LEU A 443 1.95 8.53 -4.31
C LEU A 443 1.24 8.58 -2.94
N GLY A 444 1.85 9.21 -1.93
CA GLY A 444 1.41 9.11 -0.54
C GLY A 444 1.77 7.77 0.12
N ALA A 445 2.72 7.03 -0.45
CA ALA A 445 3.16 5.71 0.02
C ALA A 445 4.26 5.85 1.09
N TYR A 446 3.87 6.22 2.32
CA TYR A 446 4.82 6.69 3.32
C TYR A 446 5.68 5.63 4.00
N THR A 447 5.17 4.41 4.09
CA THR A 447 5.84 3.25 4.67
C THR A 447 6.86 2.62 3.74
N LEU A 448 6.79 2.88 2.43
CA LEU A 448 7.79 2.40 1.47
C LEU A 448 9.15 3.05 1.74
N THR A 449 10.06 2.29 2.32
CA THR A 449 11.40 2.77 2.66
C THR A 449 12.42 1.65 2.76
N HIS A 450 13.67 1.96 2.46
CA HIS A 450 14.81 1.17 2.95
C HIS A 450 15.08 1.52 4.41
N ARG A 451 15.72 0.60 5.15
CA ARG A 451 16.12 0.82 6.56
C ARG A 451 14.94 1.30 7.44
N PRO A 452 13.84 0.54 7.51
CA PRO A 452 12.62 0.98 8.20
C PRO A 452 12.83 1.29 9.68
N TYR A 453 13.83 0.68 10.32
CA TYR A 453 14.20 0.96 11.71
C TYR A 453 14.62 2.41 11.95
N GLU A 454 15.00 3.18 10.92
CA GLU A 454 15.28 4.62 11.06
C GLU A 454 13.98 5.42 11.22
N TYR A 455 12.87 4.92 10.66
CA TYR A 455 11.60 5.64 10.51
C TYR A 455 10.47 5.11 11.39
N PHE A 456 10.52 3.85 11.81
CA PHE A 456 9.45 3.17 12.53
C PHE A 456 9.98 2.45 13.78
N PRO A 457 9.18 2.34 14.85
CA PRO A 457 9.52 1.50 15.98
C PRO A 457 9.58 0.01 15.55
N LEU A 458 10.37 -0.80 16.24
CA LEU A 458 10.61 -2.19 15.83
C LEU A 458 9.34 -3.06 15.92
N ASP A 459 8.44 -2.78 16.86
CA ASP A 459 7.15 -3.45 17.01
C ASP A 459 6.20 -3.27 15.81
N ARG A 460 6.42 -2.25 14.97
CA ARG A 460 5.73 -2.04 13.69
C ARG A 460 6.32 -2.86 12.54
N ILE A 461 7.49 -3.49 12.73
CA ILE A 461 8.21 -4.20 11.67
C ILE A 461 8.15 -5.69 11.98
N VAL A 462 7.70 -6.49 11.01
CA VAL A 462 7.56 -7.94 11.22
C VAL A 462 8.95 -8.60 11.14
N PRO A 463 9.37 -9.39 12.15
CA PRO A 463 10.65 -10.09 12.12
C PRO A 463 10.65 -11.19 11.06
N THR A 464 11.84 -11.51 10.54
CA THR A 464 12.00 -12.48 9.45
C THR A 464 12.58 -13.80 9.92
N GLU A 465 13.87 -13.92 10.18
CA GLU A 465 14.51 -15.21 10.47
C GLU A 465 15.40 -15.14 11.71
N ASN A 466 15.46 -16.22 12.48
CA ASN A 466 16.54 -16.45 13.43
C ASN A 466 17.76 -16.98 12.66
N ASP A 467 18.63 -16.08 12.20
CA ASP A 467 19.79 -16.42 11.37
C ASP A 467 20.86 -17.12 12.21
N THR A 468 21.13 -18.39 11.94
CA THR A 468 22.05 -19.23 12.73
C THR A 468 23.43 -19.42 12.11
N PHE A 469 23.73 -18.80 10.97
CA PHE A 469 24.94 -19.11 10.19
C PHE A 469 25.76 -17.89 9.76
N PHE A 470 25.14 -16.71 9.63
CA PHE A 470 25.81 -15.47 9.25
C PHE A 470 25.73 -14.44 10.36
N ARG A 471 24.52 -13.96 10.68
CA ARG A 471 24.30 -12.90 11.67
C ARG A 471 24.25 -13.43 13.11
N HIS A 472 23.88 -14.70 13.31
CA HIS A 472 23.76 -15.33 14.63
C HIS A 472 22.78 -14.63 15.58
N GLU A 473 21.72 -14.02 15.02
CA GLU A 473 20.68 -13.30 15.75
C GLU A 473 19.36 -13.31 14.96
N GLN A 474 18.29 -12.83 15.58
CA GLN A 474 17.03 -12.59 14.89
C GLN A 474 17.14 -11.37 13.97
N VAL A 475 16.79 -11.55 12.70
CA VAL A 475 16.71 -10.48 11.72
C VAL A 475 15.39 -9.72 11.91
N HIS A 476 15.50 -8.54 12.51
CA HIS A 476 14.37 -7.65 12.81
C HIS A 476 14.73 -6.20 12.46
N GLY A 477 13.93 -5.55 11.60
CA GLY A 477 14.20 -4.19 11.12
C GLY A 477 15.25 -4.09 10.01
N SER A 478 16.21 -5.01 9.94
CA SER A 478 17.19 -5.12 8.86
C SER A 478 16.73 -6.06 7.74
N VAL A 479 17.26 -5.85 6.52
CA VAL A 479 16.94 -6.69 5.36
C VAL A 479 17.42 -8.14 5.56
N HIS A 480 16.55 -9.08 5.22
CA HIS A 480 16.78 -10.53 5.28
C HIS A 480 17.89 -10.99 4.34
N ASP A 481 17.85 -10.55 3.07
CA ASP A 481 18.85 -10.86 2.04
C ASP A 481 20.25 -10.40 2.47
N GLU A 482 21.18 -11.34 2.61
CA GLU A 482 22.50 -11.05 3.15
C GLU A 482 23.30 -10.14 2.23
N ASN A 483 23.11 -10.27 0.91
CA ASN A 483 23.78 -9.43 -0.06
C ASN A 483 23.30 -7.98 0.03
N ALA A 484 21.99 -7.73 0.16
CA ALA A 484 21.43 -6.41 0.39
C ALA A 484 21.86 -5.82 1.74
N ALA A 485 21.95 -6.63 2.80
CA ALA A 485 22.52 -6.19 4.07
C ALA A 485 23.97 -5.74 3.90
N MET A 486 24.78 -6.48 3.14
CA MET A 486 26.15 -6.10 2.80
C MET A 486 26.26 -4.91 1.83
N MET A 487 25.15 -4.48 1.22
CA MET A 487 25.02 -3.20 0.51
C MET A 487 24.62 -2.04 1.45
N GLY A 488 24.53 -2.28 2.75
CA GLY A 488 24.09 -1.30 3.76
C GLY A 488 22.57 -1.19 3.89
N GLY A 489 21.84 -2.23 3.50
CA GLY A 489 20.36 -2.26 3.55
C GLY A 489 19.68 -1.47 2.42
N VAL A 490 20.43 -0.68 1.65
CA VAL A 490 19.93 0.08 0.50
C VAL A 490 20.34 -0.63 -0.79
N SER A 491 19.46 -1.48 -1.30
CA SER A 491 19.69 -2.27 -2.51
C SER A 491 18.42 -2.34 -3.35
N SER A 492 18.58 -2.51 -4.66
CA SER A 492 17.47 -2.84 -5.55
C SER A 492 17.25 -4.35 -5.65
N ASN A 493 18.19 -5.20 -5.19
CA ASN A 493 18.00 -6.64 -5.16
C ASN A 493 16.94 -7.05 -4.11
N ALA A 494 17.01 -6.41 -2.94
CA ALA A 494 16.16 -6.56 -1.77
C ALA A 494 16.37 -5.36 -0.83
N GLY A 495 15.53 -5.21 0.20
CA GLY A 495 15.72 -4.22 1.26
C GLY A 495 14.73 -3.05 1.27
N LEU A 496 13.75 -3.04 0.36
CA LEU A 496 12.57 -2.20 0.53
C LEU A 496 11.64 -2.86 1.56
N PHE A 497 11.04 -2.04 2.40
CA PHE A 497 10.01 -2.42 3.36
C PHE A 497 8.77 -1.57 3.16
N GLY A 498 7.62 -2.05 3.63
CA GLY A 498 6.39 -1.27 3.68
C GLY A 498 5.17 -2.08 4.11
N ASN A 499 4.00 -1.43 4.16
CA ASN A 499 2.72 -2.09 4.38
C ASN A 499 1.98 -2.36 3.07
N ALA A 500 0.91 -3.17 3.12
CA ALA A 500 0.17 -3.56 1.92
C ALA A 500 -0.52 -2.37 1.24
N ASN A 501 -1.06 -1.42 2.02
CA ASN A 501 -1.76 -0.25 1.50
C ASN A 501 -0.86 0.65 0.64
N ASP A 502 0.36 0.89 1.08
CA ASP A 502 1.29 1.76 0.34
C ASP A 502 1.90 1.06 -0.87
N LEU A 503 2.09 -0.26 -0.81
CA LEU A 503 2.42 -1.03 -2.02
C LEU A 503 1.25 -1.03 -3.01
N ALA A 504 -0.01 -1.03 -2.54
CA ALA A 504 -1.18 -0.98 -3.41
C ALA A 504 -1.22 0.30 -4.25
N LYS A 505 -0.83 1.45 -3.69
CA LYS A 505 -0.73 2.72 -4.44
C LYS A 505 0.27 2.64 -5.60
N LEU A 506 1.42 2.00 -5.37
CA LEU A 506 2.42 1.80 -6.42
C LEU A 506 1.94 0.78 -7.45
N ALA A 507 1.31 -0.31 -7.02
CA ALA A 507 0.74 -1.32 -7.90
C ALA A 507 -0.42 -0.77 -8.74
N GLU A 508 -1.25 0.11 -8.18
CA GLU A 508 -2.31 0.82 -8.90
C GLU A 508 -1.71 1.76 -9.95
N MET A 509 -0.61 2.46 -9.64
CA MET A 509 0.11 3.24 -10.66
C MET A 509 0.59 2.36 -11.82
N TYR A 510 0.98 1.10 -11.56
CA TYR A 510 1.35 0.15 -12.60
C TYR A 510 0.12 -0.32 -13.39
N LEU A 511 -0.99 -0.61 -12.72
CA LEU A 511 -2.26 -1.00 -13.34
C LEU A 511 -2.77 0.11 -14.28
N GLN A 512 -2.61 1.36 -13.86
CA GLN A 512 -2.97 2.56 -14.62
C GLN A 512 -1.89 3.01 -15.62
N PHE A 513 -0.95 2.11 -15.99
CA PHE A 513 0.10 2.36 -16.99
C PHE A 513 0.85 3.69 -16.78
N GLY A 514 1.22 3.95 -15.53
CA GLY A 514 2.11 5.04 -15.16
C GLY A 514 1.44 6.31 -14.65
N THR A 515 0.12 6.32 -14.45
CA THR A 515 -0.57 7.45 -13.80
C THR A 515 -1.09 7.09 -12.42
N TYR A 516 -1.08 8.04 -11.50
CA TYR A 516 -1.75 7.95 -10.20
C TYR A 516 -1.84 9.34 -9.56
N GLY A 517 -2.89 9.65 -8.81
CA GLY A 517 -3.05 10.94 -8.12
C GLY A 517 -3.18 12.14 -9.07
N GLY A 518 -3.59 11.91 -10.33
CA GLY A 518 -3.63 12.94 -11.36
C GLY A 518 -2.27 13.30 -11.96
N GLN A 519 -1.22 12.53 -11.66
CA GLN A 519 0.13 12.72 -12.19
C GLN A 519 0.56 11.52 -13.03
N ARG A 520 1.31 11.76 -14.11
CA ARG A 520 2.04 10.73 -14.86
C ARG A 520 3.48 10.61 -14.36
N PHE A 521 3.88 9.39 -13.99
CA PHE A 521 5.23 9.04 -13.53
C PHE A 521 6.08 8.45 -14.65
N ILE A 522 5.46 7.61 -15.49
CA ILE A 522 6.07 6.89 -16.59
C ILE A 522 5.05 6.85 -17.75
N SER A 523 5.50 6.87 -19.00
CA SER A 523 4.60 6.73 -20.15
C SER A 523 3.96 5.35 -20.24
N ASP A 524 2.78 5.31 -20.86
CA ASP A 524 2.08 4.08 -21.20
C ASP A 524 2.93 3.15 -22.08
N SER A 525 3.62 3.70 -23.10
CA SER A 525 4.52 2.94 -23.97
C SER A 525 5.66 2.26 -23.22
N THR A 526 6.24 2.94 -22.23
CA THR A 526 7.30 2.36 -21.40
C THR A 526 6.73 1.25 -20.52
N PHE A 527 5.54 1.42 -19.95
CA PHE A 527 4.92 0.35 -19.16
C PHE A 527 4.62 -0.89 -20.01
N GLN A 528 4.00 -0.71 -21.18
CA GLN A 528 3.72 -1.82 -22.11
C GLN A 528 5.00 -2.56 -22.52
N GLU A 529 6.09 -1.83 -22.77
CA GLU A 529 7.38 -2.43 -23.11
C GLU A 529 7.95 -3.30 -21.98
N PHE A 530 7.77 -2.88 -20.72
CA PHE A 530 8.30 -3.59 -19.56
C PHE A 530 7.42 -4.75 -19.11
N THR A 531 6.11 -4.71 -19.36
CA THR A 531 5.15 -5.75 -18.94
C THR A 531 4.87 -6.79 -20.03
N ARG A 532 5.20 -6.52 -21.30
CA ARG A 532 5.11 -7.54 -22.37
C ARG A 532 6.11 -8.68 -22.15
N CYS A 533 5.72 -9.87 -22.59
CA CYS A 533 6.64 -11.01 -22.61
C CYS A 533 7.76 -10.80 -23.63
N GLN A 534 9.01 -10.91 -23.19
CA GLN A 534 10.16 -10.55 -24.02
C GLN A 534 10.63 -11.70 -24.91
N TYR A 535 10.61 -12.93 -24.38
CA TYR A 535 11.21 -14.11 -24.99
C TYR A 535 10.27 -15.32 -24.88
N CYS A 536 8.95 -15.11 -25.03
CA CYS A 536 7.94 -16.18 -24.89
C CYS A 536 8.17 -17.33 -25.88
N ASN A 537 8.59 -17.03 -27.11
CA ASN A 537 8.88 -18.03 -28.13
C ASN A 537 10.12 -18.90 -27.78
N GLU A 538 10.92 -18.48 -26.81
CA GLU A 538 12.07 -19.22 -26.27
C GLU A 538 11.73 -19.91 -24.94
N GLY A 539 10.44 -19.93 -24.55
CA GLY A 539 9.98 -20.50 -23.29
C GLY A 539 10.20 -19.61 -22.06
N ASN A 540 10.62 -18.34 -22.25
CA ASN A 540 10.83 -17.40 -21.15
C ASN A 540 9.66 -16.42 -21.05
N ARG A 541 8.80 -16.66 -20.05
CA ARG A 541 7.60 -15.88 -19.74
C ARG A 541 7.84 -14.45 -19.26
N ARG A 542 9.07 -14.03 -18.95
CA ARG A 542 9.29 -12.79 -18.18
C ARG A 542 8.98 -11.53 -19.00
N GLY A 543 8.46 -10.52 -18.29
CA GLY A 543 8.62 -9.12 -18.68
C GLY A 543 10.01 -8.60 -18.28
N LEU A 544 10.27 -7.32 -18.52
CA LEU A 544 11.51 -6.69 -18.05
C LEU A 544 11.39 -6.42 -16.55
N GLY A 545 12.05 -7.25 -15.75
CA GLY A 545 11.97 -7.23 -14.28
C GLY A 545 10.74 -7.95 -13.72
N PHE A 546 9.58 -7.85 -14.37
CA PHE A 546 8.33 -8.44 -13.88
C PHE A 546 8.19 -9.96 -14.16
N ASP A 547 7.68 -10.68 -13.16
CA ASP A 547 7.11 -12.02 -13.36
C ASP A 547 5.80 -11.90 -14.14
N LYS A 548 5.51 -12.87 -15.00
CA LYS A 548 4.21 -13.10 -15.66
C LYS A 548 3.68 -14.52 -15.34
N PRO A 549 2.44 -14.91 -15.68
CA PRO A 549 2.00 -16.30 -15.54
C PRO A 549 2.87 -17.25 -16.36
N LEU A 550 2.83 -18.55 -16.04
CA LEU A 550 3.43 -19.57 -16.90
C LEU A 550 2.78 -19.54 -18.29
N ILE A 551 3.56 -19.83 -19.34
CA ILE A 551 3.05 -19.92 -20.71
C ILE A 551 1.96 -21.00 -20.78
N GLU A 552 2.21 -22.13 -20.13
CA GLU A 552 1.24 -23.19 -19.88
C GLU A 552 1.02 -23.29 -18.37
N TYR A 553 -0.24 -23.25 -17.95
CA TYR A 553 -0.58 -23.37 -16.54
C TYR A 553 -0.19 -24.75 -15.99
N ASP A 554 0.43 -24.76 -14.81
CA ASP A 554 0.73 -25.97 -14.06
C ASP A 554 0.38 -25.75 -12.57
N PRO A 555 -0.59 -26.46 -11.99
CA PRO A 555 -1.01 -26.25 -10.60
C PRO A 555 0.08 -26.58 -9.57
N LYS A 556 1.17 -27.27 -9.95
CA LYS A 556 2.29 -27.60 -9.07
C LYS A 556 3.37 -26.52 -9.04
N THR A 557 3.54 -25.78 -10.13
CA THR A 557 4.65 -24.84 -10.30
C THR A 557 4.20 -23.38 -10.51
N SER A 558 2.94 -23.15 -10.84
CA SER A 558 2.36 -21.82 -11.00
C SER A 558 2.30 -21.11 -9.66
N SER A 559 2.80 -19.87 -9.63
CA SER A 559 2.74 -19.01 -8.46
C SER A 559 1.45 -18.18 -8.38
N VAL A 560 0.57 -18.32 -9.37
CA VAL A 560 -0.66 -17.54 -9.57
C VAL A 560 -1.81 -18.45 -9.99
N SER A 561 -3.03 -17.95 -9.88
CA SER A 561 -4.26 -18.60 -10.34
C SER A 561 -4.21 -18.95 -11.83
N GLU A 562 -4.93 -20.02 -12.23
CA GLU A 562 -5.21 -20.34 -13.64
C GLU A 562 -6.01 -19.24 -14.34
N GLU A 563 -6.84 -18.52 -13.59
CA GLU A 563 -7.70 -17.44 -14.10
C GLU A 563 -6.91 -16.14 -14.33
N ALA A 564 -5.65 -16.08 -13.91
CA ALA A 564 -4.82 -14.90 -14.12
C ALA A 564 -4.54 -14.67 -15.60
N SER A 565 -4.82 -13.46 -16.10
CA SER A 565 -4.68 -13.18 -17.53
C SER A 565 -3.21 -13.29 -17.98
N PRO A 566 -2.94 -13.64 -19.24
CA PRO A 566 -1.57 -13.57 -19.79
C PRO A 566 -0.96 -12.16 -19.74
N ALA A 567 -1.80 -11.10 -19.74
CA ALA A 567 -1.36 -9.72 -19.59
C ALA A 567 -0.83 -9.42 -18.19
N SER A 568 -1.33 -10.14 -17.17
CA SER A 568 -0.98 -9.93 -15.77
C SER A 568 0.52 -10.09 -15.48
N PHE A 569 0.95 -9.43 -14.40
CA PHE A 569 2.34 -9.36 -14.00
C PHE A 569 2.50 -9.04 -12.52
N GLY A 570 3.69 -9.29 -11.97
CA GLY A 570 3.98 -8.99 -10.57
C GLY A 570 5.37 -9.44 -10.15
N HIS A 571 5.53 -9.76 -8.87
CA HIS A 571 6.74 -10.38 -8.36
C HIS A 571 6.51 -11.05 -7.00
N SER A 572 7.30 -12.08 -6.71
CA SER A 572 7.36 -12.71 -5.39
C SER A 572 8.61 -12.32 -4.59
N GLY A 573 8.49 -12.30 -3.27
CA GLY A 573 9.56 -12.03 -2.32
C GLY A 573 9.86 -13.27 -1.49
N TYR A 574 11.16 -13.55 -1.29
CA TYR A 574 11.61 -14.74 -0.58
C TYR A 574 11.10 -14.81 0.87
N THR A 575 10.85 -13.66 1.51
CA THR A 575 10.32 -13.53 2.88
C THR A 575 8.85 -13.91 3.01
N GLY A 576 8.13 -14.12 1.91
CA GLY A 576 6.69 -14.46 1.89
C GLY A 576 5.82 -13.41 1.22
N THR A 577 6.41 -12.27 0.82
CA THR A 577 5.70 -11.17 0.18
C THR A 577 5.41 -11.43 -1.30
N PHE A 578 4.36 -10.81 -1.81
CA PHE A 578 3.86 -11.01 -3.16
C PHE A 578 2.94 -9.85 -3.56
N PHE A 579 3.05 -9.40 -4.80
CA PHE A 579 1.98 -8.63 -5.43
C PHE A 579 1.78 -9.08 -6.87
N TRP A 580 0.55 -8.89 -7.35
CA TRP A 580 0.13 -9.18 -8.70
C TRP A 580 -0.83 -8.11 -9.19
N VAL A 581 -0.66 -7.74 -10.45
CA VAL A 581 -1.49 -6.77 -11.17
C VAL A 581 -2.04 -7.47 -12.39
N ASP A 582 -3.35 -7.38 -12.59
CA ASP A 582 -4.04 -7.94 -13.75
C ASP A 582 -4.79 -6.82 -14.48
N PRO A 583 -4.20 -6.26 -15.56
CA PRO A 583 -4.84 -5.21 -16.35
C PRO A 583 -6.18 -5.61 -16.96
N ASP A 584 -6.33 -6.87 -17.41
CA ASP A 584 -7.54 -7.32 -18.09
C ASP A 584 -8.75 -7.37 -17.14
N TYR A 585 -8.48 -7.52 -15.83
CA TYR A 585 -9.51 -7.54 -14.79
C TYR A 585 -9.49 -6.32 -13.86
N HIS A 586 -8.65 -5.31 -14.13
CA HIS A 586 -8.43 -4.16 -13.25
C HIS A 586 -8.18 -4.54 -11.77
N LEU A 587 -7.32 -5.54 -11.56
CA LEU A 587 -7.12 -6.17 -10.25
C LEU A 587 -5.71 -5.93 -9.73
N VAL A 588 -5.61 -5.57 -8.45
CA VAL A 588 -4.38 -5.61 -7.66
C VAL A 588 -4.57 -6.59 -6.51
N TYR A 589 -3.67 -7.56 -6.38
CA TYR A 589 -3.61 -8.50 -5.28
C TYR A 589 -2.26 -8.39 -4.57
N ILE A 590 -2.28 -8.12 -3.27
CA ILE A 590 -1.10 -8.11 -2.40
C ILE A 590 -1.26 -9.15 -1.31
N PHE A 591 -0.21 -9.93 -1.08
CA PHE A 591 -0.12 -10.90 0.00
C PHE A 591 1.24 -10.75 0.67
N PHE A 592 1.24 -10.55 1.98
CA PHE A 592 2.44 -10.58 2.80
C PHE A 592 2.34 -11.67 3.85
N SER A 593 3.46 -12.32 4.12
CA SER A 593 3.68 -13.12 5.31
C SER A 593 5.16 -13.02 5.68
N ASN A 594 5.51 -13.50 6.86
CA ASN A 594 6.89 -13.72 7.28
C ASN A 594 7.24 -15.21 7.27
N ARG A 595 7.04 -15.86 6.12
CA ARG A 595 7.21 -17.32 5.97
C ARG A 595 8.59 -17.85 6.35
N VAL A 596 9.60 -17.00 6.36
CA VAL A 596 10.97 -17.36 6.77
C VAL A 596 11.15 -17.34 8.30
N TYR A 597 10.09 -17.06 9.05
CA TYR A 597 10.11 -17.10 10.51
C TYR A 597 9.72 -18.48 11.06
N PRO A 598 10.47 -19.03 12.03
CA PRO A 598 11.79 -18.57 12.50
C PRO A 598 12.94 -19.02 11.58
N THR A 599 12.66 -19.87 10.58
CA THR A 599 13.66 -20.44 9.68
C THR A 599 13.26 -20.32 8.20
N ARG A 600 14.24 -20.00 7.34
CA ARG A 600 14.04 -19.96 5.88
C ARG A 600 13.69 -21.31 5.25
N LEU A 601 13.82 -22.41 5.99
CA LEU A 601 13.52 -23.77 5.52
C LEU A 601 12.02 -24.06 5.43
N SER A 602 11.18 -23.19 5.98
CA SER A 602 9.72 -23.32 5.93
C SER A 602 9.20 -23.26 4.48
N THR A 603 8.51 -24.34 4.07
CA THR A 603 7.90 -24.50 2.74
C THR A 603 6.37 -24.53 2.77
N GLY A 604 5.75 -24.36 3.94
CA GLY A 604 4.29 -24.48 4.12
C GLY A 604 3.48 -23.59 3.18
N ILE A 605 3.94 -22.36 2.92
CA ILE A 605 3.30 -21.43 1.95
C ILE A 605 3.15 -22.04 0.54
N TYR A 606 4.12 -22.85 0.11
CA TYR A 606 4.10 -23.51 -1.20
C TYR A 606 3.33 -24.81 -1.14
N ASN A 607 3.55 -25.65 -0.12
CA ASN A 607 2.88 -26.95 0.02
C ASN A 607 1.36 -26.79 0.11
N LEU A 608 0.88 -25.70 0.73
CA LEU A 608 -0.54 -25.39 0.86
C LEU A 608 -1.09 -24.53 -0.29
N ASN A 609 -0.26 -24.17 -1.28
CA ASN A 609 -0.62 -23.29 -2.40
C ASN A 609 -1.35 -22.00 -1.96
N VAL A 610 -0.90 -21.38 -0.87
CA VAL A 610 -1.64 -20.31 -0.19
C VAL A 610 -1.96 -19.13 -1.13
N ARG A 611 -0.95 -18.66 -1.87
CA ARG A 611 -1.08 -17.50 -2.76
C ARG A 611 -2.01 -17.78 -3.94
N PRO A 612 -1.81 -18.85 -4.75
CA PRO A 612 -2.77 -19.22 -5.79
C PRO A 612 -4.19 -19.43 -5.27
N ARG A 613 -4.38 -20.10 -4.13
CA ARG A 613 -5.72 -20.35 -3.58
C ARG A 613 -6.46 -19.07 -3.18
N ILE A 614 -5.75 -18.11 -2.59
CA ILE A 614 -6.32 -16.79 -2.30
C ILE A 614 -6.66 -16.08 -3.60
N GLN A 615 -5.75 -16.13 -4.58
CA GLN A 615 -5.99 -15.51 -5.88
C GLN A 615 -7.19 -16.13 -6.62
N ASP A 616 -7.36 -17.45 -6.56
CA ASP A 616 -8.53 -18.16 -7.09
C ASP A 616 -9.82 -17.68 -6.42
N ALA A 617 -9.81 -17.51 -5.09
CA ALA A 617 -10.97 -16.99 -4.36
C ALA A 617 -11.31 -15.55 -4.77
N ILE A 618 -10.29 -14.73 -5.05
CA ILE A 618 -10.46 -13.38 -5.58
C ILE A 618 -11.14 -13.45 -6.95
N TYR A 619 -10.61 -14.20 -7.92
CA TYR A 619 -11.21 -14.31 -9.25
C TYR A 619 -12.63 -14.86 -9.21
N LYS A 620 -12.87 -15.94 -8.44
CA LYS A 620 -14.20 -16.56 -8.32
C LYS A 620 -15.26 -15.64 -7.73
N SER A 621 -14.86 -14.59 -7.00
CA SER A 621 -15.82 -13.63 -6.45
C SER A 621 -16.44 -12.69 -7.50
N PHE A 622 -15.89 -12.60 -8.72
CA PHE A 622 -16.46 -11.76 -9.80
C PHE A 622 -16.47 -12.41 -11.18
N ILE A 623 -15.71 -13.48 -11.41
CA ILE A 623 -15.81 -14.29 -12.62
C ILE A 623 -16.95 -15.30 -12.42
N HIS A 624 -18.14 -14.91 -12.85
CA HIS A 624 -19.24 -15.86 -12.98
C HIS A 624 -18.95 -16.76 -14.19
N LYS A 625 -18.49 -17.99 -13.96
CA LYS A 625 -18.47 -19.01 -15.03
C LYS A 625 -19.92 -19.28 -15.41
N LEU A 626 -20.30 -18.87 -16.63
CA LEU A 626 -21.60 -19.14 -17.26
C LEU A 626 -21.83 -20.65 -17.40
#